data_AF-A0A661VD90-F1
#
_entry.id   AF-A0A661VD90-F1
#
_cell.length_a   1.000
_cell.length_b   1.000
_cell.length_c   1.000
_cell.angle_alpha   90.00
_cell.angle_beta   90.00
_cell.angle_gamma   90.00
#
_symmetry.space_group_name_H-M   'P 1'
#
loop_
_entity.id
_entity.type
_entity.pdbx_description
1 polymer ?
#
loop_
_entity_poly.entity_id
_entity_poly.type
_entity_poly.pdbx_seq_one_letter_code
_entity_poly.pdbx_strand_id
1 'polypeptide(L)'
;VISSRKPLLIKDNVPQRLEELGVALMGVTSLSWLGVPLMIGDRVLGAMAVQSYTTPGAYDEHDRELLVAIASQTAIALQNARLFEQIQQRAQQQRQIYEITSKIRRSPDAAAILQTTVEELGRALQASRAMVRLAVKPREEPETPAEAEIGRRETGRLEGEG
;
A
#
# COMPACT_ATOMS: atom_id res chain seq x y z
N VAL A 1 12.15 -8.42 -25.42
CA VAL A 1 12.58 -9.27 -24.29
C VAL A 1 11.57 -9.35 -23.14
N ILE A 2 10.98 -8.23 -22.68
CA ILE A 2 9.96 -8.25 -21.60
C ILE A 2 8.68 -8.97 -22.05
N SER A 3 8.05 -8.50 -23.13
CA SER A 3 6.80 -9.11 -23.63
C SER A 3 7.00 -10.53 -24.13
N SER A 4 8.12 -10.77 -24.84
CA SER A 4 8.44 -12.08 -25.41
C SER A 4 8.94 -13.10 -24.38
N ARG A 5 9.42 -12.66 -23.21
CA ARG A 5 10.10 -13.48 -22.19
C ARG A 5 11.28 -14.30 -22.73
N LYS A 6 11.89 -13.83 -23.82
CA LYS A 6 12.99 -14.53 -24.51
C LYS A 6 14.17 -13.59 -24.70
N PRO A 7 15.41 -14.11 -24.61
CA PRO A 7 16.60 -13.43 -25.08
C PRO A 7 16.45 -12.95 -26.52
N LEU A 8 17.08 -11.83 -26.84
CA LEU A 8 17.11 -11.27 -28.18
C LEU A 8 18.51 -10.71 -28.45
N LEU A 9 19.10 -11.17 -29.56
CA LEU A 9 20.37 -10.70 -30.08
C LEU A 9 20.14 -10.07 -31.44
N ILE A 10 20.52 -8.82 -31.60
CA ILE A 10 20.49 -8.07 -32.84
C ILE A 10 21.92 -7.65 -33.16
N LYS A 11 22.51 -8.25 -34.18
CA LYS A 11 23.92 -8.04 -34.56
C LYS A 11 24.11 -6.78 -35.39
N ASP A 12 23.10 -6.38 -36.15
CA ASP A 12 23.13 -5.29 -37.11
C ASP A 12 21.71 -4.72 -37.32
N ASN A 13 21.62 -3.55 -37.97
CA ASN A 13 20.34 -2.89 -38.31
C ASN A 13 19.38 -2.77 -37.12
N VAL A 14 19.92 -2.50 -35.91
CA VAL A 14 19.16 -2.36 -34.66
C VAL A 14 17.91 -1.49 -34.79
N PRO A 15 17.93 -0.29 -35.40
CA PRO A 15 16.72 0.54 -35.46
C PRO A 15 15.58 -0.12 -36.25
N GLN A 16 15.88 -0.71 -37.41
CA GLN A 16 14.87 -1.42 -38.21
C GLN A 16 14.31 -2.64 -37.47
N ARG A 17 15.17 -3.41 -36.81
CA ARG A 17 14.75 -4.57 -36.02
C ARG A 17 13.89 -4.20 -34.82
N LEU A 18 14.16 -3.07 -34.17
CA LEU A 18 13.33 -2.58 -33.07
C LEU A 18 11.97 -2.10 -33.56
N GLU A 19 11.91 -1.45 -34.73
CA GLU A 19 10.66 -1.05 -35.38
C GLU A 19 9.79 -2.27 -35.77
N GLU A 20 10.40 -3.32 -36.35
CA GLU A 20 9.73 -4.61 -36.64
C GLU A 20 9.11 -5.24 -35.37
N LEU A 21 9.74 -5.02 -34.21
CA LEU A 21 9.28 -5.51 -32.92
C LEU A 21 8.31 -4.56 -32.21
N GLY A 22 7.98 -3.42 -32.82
CA GLY A 22 7.11 -2.40 -32.25
C GLY A 22 7.69 -1.71 -31.01
N VAL A 23 9.02 -1.67 -30.88
CA VAL A 23 9.72 -1.09 -29.75
C VAL A 23 10.22 0.31 -30.12
N ALA A 24 9.72 1.33 -29.42
CA ALA A 24 10.24 2.68 -29.57
C ALA A 24 11.69 2.77 -29.08
N LEU A 25 12.57 3.28 -29.92
CA LEU A 25 13.97 3.49 -29.60
C LEU A 25 14.08 4.56 -28.50
N MET A 26 14.69 4.20 -27.37
CA MET A 26 14.99 5.13 -26.28
C MET A 26 16.49 5.41 -26.28
N GLY A 27 16.87 6.65 -26.59
CA GLY A 27 18.27 7.11 -26.58
C GLY A 27 19.00 6.98 -27.91
N VAL A 28 20.33 6.84 -27.84
CA VAL A 28 21.19 6.74 -29.04
C VAL A 28 21.02 5.36 -29.67
N THR A 29 21.05 5.30 -30.99
CA THR A 29 20.96 4.03 -31.72
C THR A 29 22.27 3.25 -31.60
N SER A 30 22.20 2.01 -31.11
CA SER A 30 23.34 1.09 -31.04
C SER A 30 23.54 0.34 -32.35
N LEU A 31 24.78 -0.10 -32.62
CA LEU A 31 25.15 -0.90 -33.78
C LEU A 31 24.97 -2.40 -33.53
N SER A 32 25.00 -2.82 -32.27
CA SER A 32 24.74 -4.19 -31.82
C SER A 32 24.02 -4.15 -30.47
N TRP A 33 23.05 -5.03 -30.27
CA TRP A 33 22.20 -5.06 -29.08
C TRP A 33 21.95 -6.50 -28.65
N LEU A 34 22.20 -6.79 -27.37
CA LEU A 34 21.87 -8.07 -26.76
C LEU A 34 21.10 -7.80 -25.46
N GLY A 35 19.92 -8.40 -25.32
CA GLY A 35 19.14 -8.29 -24.11
C GLY A 35 18.46 -9.58 -23.71
N VAL A 36 18.26 -9.71 -22.41
CA VAL A 36 17.68 -10.89 -21.76
C VAL A 36 16.65 -10.44 -20.70
N PRO A 37 15.58 -11.20 -20.49
CA PRO A 37 14.63 -10.92 -19.42
C PRO A 37 15.20 -11.33 -18.06
N LEU A 38 14.83 -10.59 -17.01
CA LEU A 38 15.07 -10.99 -15.61
C LEU A 38 13.85 -11.81 -15.14
N MET A 39 14.02 -13.13 -15.00
CA MET A 39 12.90 -14.07 -14.77
C MET A 39 12.95 -14.71 -13.38
N ILE A 40 11.78 -14.88 -12.77
CA ILE A 40 11.55 -15.76 -11.62
C ILE A 40 10.32 -16.62 -11.92
N GLY A 41 10.54 -17.92 -12.18
CA GLY A 41 9.52 -18.77 -12.78
C GLY A 41 9.02 -18.14 -14.09
N ASP A 42 7.71 -17.99 -14.23
CA ASP A 42 7.07 -17.39 -15.41
C ASP A 42 6.94 -15.85 -15.36
N ARG A 43 7.37 -15.24 -14.25
CA ARG A 43 7.26 -13.80 -14.01
C ARG A 43 8.49 -13.06 -14.52
N VAL A 44 8.26 -12.03 -15.33
CA VAL A 44 9.28 -11.06 -15.74
C VAL A 44 9.38 -9.98 -14.66
N LEU A 45 10.56 -9.84 -14.07
CA LEU A 45 10.88 -8.76 -13.12
C LEU A 45 11.41 -7.50 -13.82
N GLY A 46 11.96 -7.65 -15.01
CA GLY A 46 12.58 -6.59 -15.81
C GLY A 46 13.39 -7.14 -16.98
N ALA A 47 14.34 -6.36 -17.46
CA ALA A 47 15.27 -6.75 -18.52
C ALA A 47 16.68 -6.25 -18.23
N MET A 48 17.67 -6.97 -18.77
CA MET A 48 19.08 -6.60 -18.77
C MET A 48 19.53 -6.55 -20.24
N ALA A 49 20.31 -5.54 -20.61
CA ALA A 49 20.81 -5.40 -21.97
C ALA A 49 22.23 -4.83 -21.99
N VAL A 50 23.01 -5.28 -22.96
CA VAL A 50 24.32 -4.73 -23.34
C VAL A 50 24.24 -4.25 -24.78
N GLN A 51 24.94 -3.16 -25.06
CA GLN A 51 24.85 -2.44 -26.33
C GLN A 51 26.23 -1.97 -26.76
N SER A 52 26.52 -2.09 -28.05
CA SER A 52 27.73 -1.53 -28.66
C SER A 52 27.35 -0.43 -29.64
N TYR A 53 27.99 0.73 -29.52
CA TYR A 53 27.79 1.88 -30.39
C TYR A 53 28.88 2.05 -31.45
N THR A 54 29.96 1.27 -31.35
CA THR A 54 31.16 1.40 -32.21
C THR A 54 31.42 0.16 -33.05
N THR A 55 30.93 -1.00 -32.63
CA THR A 55 31.24 -2.29 -33.26
C THR A 55 29.95 -3.03 -33.59
N PRO A 56 29.58 -3.15 -34.88
CA PRO A 56 28.52 -4.05 -35.33
C PRO A 56 28.87 -5.51 -35.00
N GLY A 57 27.87 -6.34 -34.72
CA GLY A 57 28.06 -7.76 -34.44
C GLY A 57 28.91 -8.05 -33.21
N ALA A 58 29.04 -7.10 -32.28
CA ALA A 58 29.92 -7.19 -31.12
C ALA A 58 29.59 -8.34 -30.14
N TYR A 59 28.41 -8.95 -30.27
CA TYR A 59 27.95 -10.00 -29.38
C TYR A 59 27.58 -11.26 -30.16
N ASP A 60 27.89 -12.40 -29.59
CA ASP A 60 27.58 -13.70 -30.16
C ASP A 60 26.66 -14.55 -29.28
N GLU A 61 26.62 -15.84 -29.58
CA GLU A 61 25.84 -16.81 -28.84
C GLU A 61 26.37 -17.04 -27.42
N HIS A 62 27.69 -17.08 -27.28
CA HIS A 62 28.34 -17.30 -25.99
C HIS A 62 28.08 -16.12 -25.05
N ASP A 63 28.13 -14.89 -25.57
CA ASP A 63 27.74 -13.69 -24.82
C ASP A 63 26.29 -13.75 -24.37
N ARG A 64 25.39 -14.29 -25.21
CA ARG A 64 23.99 -14.47 -24.85
C ARG A 64 23.83 -15.46 -23.70
N GLU A 65 24.47 -16.62 -23.76
CA GLU A 65 24.43 -17.62 -22.69
C GLU A 65 24.95 -17.07 -21.38
N LEU A 66 26.09 -16.36 -21.42
CA LEU A 66 26.66 -15.68 -20.26
C LEU A 66 25.69 -14.65 -19.68
N LEU A 67 25.10 -13.80 -20.52
CA LEU A 67 24.16 -12.77 -20.07
C LEU A 67 22.89 -13.40 -19.46
N VAL A 68 22.40 -14.52 -20.01
CA VAL A 68 21.27 -15.28 -19.43
C VAL A 68 21.62 -15.81 -18.05
N ALA A 69 22.82 -16.36 -17.85
CA ALA A 69 23.25 -16.87 -16.55
C ALA A 69 23.33 -15.74 -15.51
N ILE A 70 23.93 -14.60 -15.88
CA ILE A 70 24.02 -13.42 -15.01
C ILE A 70 22.64 -12.86 -14.69
N ALA A 71 21.76 -12.76 -15.69
CA ALA A 71 20.39 -12.28 -15.52
C ALA A 71 19.59 -13.17 -14.58
N SER A 72 19.78 -14.49 -14.63
CA SER A 72 19.12 -15.44 -13.74
C SER A 72 19.52 -15.21 -12.27
N GLN A 73 20.82 -15.06 -11.99
CA GLN A 73 21.29 -14.76 -10.64
C GLN A 73 20.86 -13.37 -10.16
N THR A 74 20.87 -12.39 -11.06
CA THR A 74 20.43 -11.03 -10.76
C THR A 74 18.94 -10.99 -10.41
N ALA A 75 18.10 -11.76 -11.13
CA ALA A 75 16.68 -11.86 -10.85
C ALA A 75 16.41 -12.43 -9.44
N ILE A 76 17.16 -13.46 -9.04
CA ILE A 76 17.07 -14.05 -7.69
C ILE A 76 17.46 -13.03 -6.63
N ALA A 77 18.59 -12.35 -6.81
CA ALA A 77 19.05 -11.32 -5.89
C ALA A 77 18.03 -10.17 -5.73
N LEU A 78 17.47 -9.69 -6.85
CA LEU A 78 16.44 -8.64 -6.84
C LEU A 78 15.16 -9.11 -6.14
N GLN A 79 14.75 -10.36 -6.35
CA GLN A 79 13.59 -10.94 -5.66
C GLN A 79 13.83 -11.03 -4.15
N ASN A 80 15.03 -11.44 -3.72
CA ASN A 80 15.41 -11.51 -2.32
C ASN A 80 15.45 -10.12 -1.67
N ALA A 81 16.03 -9.13 -2.33
CA ALA A 81 16.07 -7.75 -1.85
C ALA A 81 14.65 -7.20 -1.64
N ARG A 82 13.74 -7.41 -2.61
CA ARG A 82 12.33 -7.01 -2.49
C ARG A 82 11.61 -7.70 -1.34
N LEU A 83 11.81 -9.01 -1.17
CA LEU A 83 11.22 -9.76 -0.04
C LEU A 83 11.75 -9.25 1.30
N PHE A 84 13.05 -8.96 1.38
CA PHE A 84 13.66 -8.41 2.57
C PHE A 84 13.10 -7.03 2.93
N GLU A 85 12.97 -6.13 1.95
CA GLU A 85 12.32 -4.83 2.14
C GLU A 85 10.88 -4.97 2.66
N GLN A 86 10.10 -5.89 2.10
CA GLN A 86 8.73 -6.15 2.56
C GLN A 86 8.69 -6.66 4.00
N ILE A 87 9.62 -7.54 4.39
CA ILE A 87 9.74 -8.02 5.77
C ILE A 87 10.08 -6.85 6.71
N GLN A 88 11.04 -6.00 6.34
CA GLN A 88 11.41 -4.84 7.14
C GLN A 88 10.27 -3.84 7.31
N GLN A 89 9.52 -3.56 6.24
CA GLN A 89 8.34 -2.69 6.30
C GLN A 89 7.27 -3.25 7.23
N ARG A 90 6.96 -4.56 7.13
CA ARG A 90 5.99 -5.22 8.03
C ARG A 90 6.45 -5.20 9.48
N ALA A 91 7.72 -5.50 9.73
CA ALA A 91 8.29 -5.44 11.09
C ALA A 91 8.20 -4.03 11.67
N GLN A 92 8.44 -2.99 10.85
CA GLN A 92 8.30 -1.60 11.28
C GLN A 92 6.86 -1.24 11.62
N GLN A 93 5.89 -1.66 10.81
CA GLN A 93 4.46 -1.46 11.08
C GLN A 93 4.03 -2.15 12.39
N GLN A 94 4.48 -3.40 12.60
CA GLN A 94 4.19 -4.13 13.84
C GLN A 94 4.77 -3.44 15.07
N ARG A 95 6.01 -2.93 14.99
CA ARG A 95 6.63 -2.15 16.07
C ARG A 95 5.80 -0.91 16.42
N GLN A 96 5.36 -0.16 15.42
CA GLN A 96 4.53 1.04 15.63
C GLN A 96 3.21 0.68 16.32
N ILE A 97 2.50 -0.36 15.86
CA ILE A 97 1.25 -0.82 16.48
C ILE A 97 1.47 -1.24 17.93
N TYR A 98 2.56 -1.98 18.19
CA TYR A 98 2.90 -2.43 19.54
C TYR A 98 3.20 -1.25 20.47
N GLU A 99 3.96 -0.26 20.01
CA GLU A 99 4.27 0.95 20.78
C GLU A 99 3.01 1.74 21.15
N ILE A 100 2.10 1.95 20.18
CA ILE A 100 0.82 2.63 20.41
C ILE A 100 -0.02 1.86 21.43
N THR A 101 -0.17 0.54 21.26
CA THR A 101 -0.97 -0.32 22.14
C THR A 101 -0.38 -0.37 23.57
N SER A 102 0.94 -0.40 23.68
CA SER A 102 1.68 -0.36 24.95
C SER A 102 1.40 0.94 25.71
N LYS A 103 1.46 2.09 25.05
CA LYS A 103 1.14 3.39 25.66
C LYS A 103 -0.29 3.42 26.17
N ILE A 104 -1.24 2.98 25.35
CA ILE A 104 -2.65 2.89 25.73
C ILE A 104 -2.83 2.00 26.98
N ARG A 105 -2.20 0.82 27.03
CA ARG A 105 -2.35 -0.12 28.17
C ARG A 105 -1.80 0.41 29.48
N ARG A 106 -0.83 1.34 29.44
CA ARG A 106 -0.20 1.93 30.64
C ARG A 106 -0.95 3.16 31.14
N SER A 107 -1.95 3.64 30.43
CA SER A 107 -2.75 4.78 30.85
C SER A 107 -3.57 4.46 32.10
N PRO A 108 -3.61 5.37 33.10
CA PRO A 108 -4.16 5.08 34.42
C PRO A 108 -5.68 5.01 34.47
N ASP A 109 -6.38 5.61 33.50
CA ASP A 109 -7.84 5.62 33.43
C ASP A 109 -8.37 5.72 31.98
N ALA A 110 -9.69 5.59 31.83
CA ALA A 110 -10.37 5.60 30.54
C ALA A 110 -10.21 6.92 29.77
N ALA A 111 -10.12 8.07 30.45
CA ALA A 111 -9.92 9.35 29.79
C ALA A 111 -8.51 9.45 29.20
N ALA A 112 -7.50 9.00 29.94
CA ALA A 112 -6.11 8.94 29.47
C ALA A 112 -5.92 7.94 28.30
N ILE A 113 -6.68 6.85 28.28
CA ILE A 113 -6.72 5.90 27.15
C ILE A 113 -7.24 6.59 25.88
N LEU A 114 -8.39 7.28 25.97
CA LEU A 114 -9.00 7.95 24.82
C LEU A 114 -8.11 9.06 24.26
N GLN A 115 -7.53 9.88 25.15
CA GLN A 115 -6.61 10.95 24.77
C GLN A 115 -5.39 10.39 24.02
N THR A 116 -4.73 9.38 24.60
CA THR A 116 -3.58 8.70 23.97
C THR A 116 -3.96 8.12 22.61
N THR A 117 -5.15 7.53 22.49
CA THR A 117 -5.63 6.94 21.23
C THR A 117 -5.81 7.99 20.14
N VAL A 118 -6.42 9.14 20.46
CA VAL A 118 -6.62 10.24 19.51
C VAL A 118 -5.28 10.80 19.03
N GLU A 119 -4.33 11.02 19.94
CA GLU A 119 -3.00 11.55 19.62
C GLU A 119 -2.20 10.59 18.71
N GLU A 120 -2.19 9.30 19.04
CA GLU A 120 -1.48 8.31 18.24
C GLU A 120 -2.13 8.09 16.86
N LEU A 121 -3.47 8.12 16.76
CA LEU A 121 -4.15 8.08 15.46
C LEU A 121 -3.82 9.28 14.58
N GLY A 122 -3.84 10.49 15.16
CA GLY A 122 -3.47 11.71 14.46
C GLY A 122 -2.06 11.66 13.89
N ARG A 123 -1.10 11.19 14.69
CA ARG A 123 0.31 11.01 14.27
C ARG A 123 0.48 9.92 13.21
N ALA A 124 -0.06 8.73 13.46
CA ALA A 124 0.15 7.56 12.60
C ALA A 124 -0.44 7.75 11.19
N LEU A 125 -1.58 8.44 11.09
CA LEU A 125 -2.29 8.65 9.81
C LEU A 125 -2.02 10.03 9.19
N GLN A 126 -1.20 10.86 9.82
CA GLN A 126 -0.98 12.26 9.43
C GLN A 126 -2.30 13.03 9.26
N ALA A 127 -3.29 12.71 10.09
CA ALA A 127 -4.62 13.27 9.98
C ALA A 127 -4.66 14.68 10.60
N SER A 128 -5.27 15.64 9.91
CA SER A 128 -5.48 16.99 10.45
C SER A 128 -6.43 17.01 11.65
N ARG A 129 -7.28 15.99 11.79
CA ARG A 129 -8.20 15.82 12.93
C ARG A 129 -8.48 14.35 13.18
N ALA A 130 -8.48 13.94 14.45
CA ALA A 130 -8.90 12.61 14.91
C ALA A 130 -9.88 12.75 16.08
N MET A 131 -10.85 11.84 16.19
CA MET A 131 -11.78 11.79 17.34
C MET A 131 -12.08 10.34 17.72
N VAL A 132 -12.31 10.10 19.01
CA VAL A 132 -12.85 8.84 19.52
C VAL A 132 -14.11 9.16 20.32
N ARG A 133 -15.22 8.47 20.04
CA ARG A 133 -16.47 8.57 20.81
C ARG A 133 -16.82 7.21 21.42
N LEU A 134 -17.14 7.20 22.70
CA LEU A 134 -17.74 6.03 23.34
C LEU A 134 -19.25 6.09 23.18
N ALA A 135 -19.86 4.99 22.69
CA ALA A 135 -21.30 4.83 22.71
C ALA A 135 -21.71 4.32 24.10
N VAL A 136 -22.31 5.19 24.90
CA VAL A 136 -22.99 4.77 26.13
C VAL A 136 -24.41 4.39 25.72
N LYS A 137 -24.83 3.13 25.95
CA LYS A 137 -26.26 2.77 25.83
C LYS A 137 -27.04 3.75 26.69
N PRO A 138 -28.11 4.40 26.20
CA PRO A 138 -28.96 5.21 27.05
C PRO A 138 -29.36 4.36 28.25
N ARG A 139 -29.20 4.89 29.47
CA ARG A 139 -29.93 4.37 30.63
C ARG A 139 -31.40 4.42 30.21
N GLU A 140 -32.09 3.28 30.23
CA GLU A 140 -33.55 3.28 30.13
C GLU A 140 -34.05 4.32 31.14
N GLU A 141 -34.65 5.41 30.65
CA GLU A 141 -35.31 6.38 31.51
C GLU A 141 -36.34 5.61 32.35
N PRO A 142 -36.45 5.87 33.67
CA PRO A 142 -37.56 5.30 34.41
C PRO A 142 -38.83 5.81 33.73
N GLU A 143 -39.68 4.88 33.26
CA GLU A 143 -40.99 5.19 32.72
C GLU A 143 -41.67 6.17 33.67
N THR A 144 -41.87 7.40 33.20
CA THR A 144 -42.71 8.37 33.90
C THR A 144 -44.09 7.76 34.03
N PRO A 145 -44.65 7.57 35.24
CA PRO A 145 -46.03 7.15 35.38
C PRO A 145 -46.91 8.35 35.02
N ALA A 146 -47.21 8.50 33.74
CA ALA A 146 -48.40 9.22 33.31
C ALA A 146 -49.61 8.32 33.57
N GLU A 147 -50.67 8.90 34.12
CA GLU A 147 -52.02 8.32 34.26
C GLU A 147 -52.31 7.56 35.56
N ALA A 148 -52.33 8.27 36.68
CA ALA A 148 -53.29 8.02 37.76
C ALA A 148 -54.12 9.28 38.01
N GLU A 149 -55.30 9.30 37.40
CA GLU A 149 -56.53 10.01 37.83
C GLU A 149 -56.42 11.48 38.27
N ILE A 150 -56.42 12.39 37.29
CA ILE A 150 -57.14 13.66 37.45
C ILE A 150 -58.60 13.40 37.06
N GLY A 151 -59.36 12.83 37.98
CA GLY A 151 -60.80 12.76 37.92
C GLY A 151 -61.41 14.14 38.20
N ARG A 152 -61.92 14.77 37.12
CA ARG A 152 -62.97 15.81 37.07
C ARG A 152 -62.77 17.08 37.93
N ARG A 153 -62.42 18.16 37.22
CA ARG A 153 -63.04 19.47 37.48
C ARG A 153 -64.50 19.41 37.07
N GLU A 154 -65.39 19.96 37.89
CA GLU A 154 -66.37 20.94 37.42
C GLU A 154 -66.92 21.76 38.60
N THR A 155 -66.67 23.08 38.52
CA THR A 155 -67.58 24.22 38.82
C THR A 155 -68.29 24.26 40.18
N GLY A 156 -68.32 25.36 40.93
CA GLY A 156 -68.06 26.75 40.62
C GLY A 156 -68.61 27.56 41.80
N ARG A 157 -67.83 28.54 42.24
CA ARG A 157 -68.15 29.49 43.30
C ARG A 157 -69.21 30.46 42.77
N LEU A 158 -70.35 30.60 43.46
CA LEU A 158 -71.16 31.81 43.43
C LEU A 158 -70.90 32.53 44.74
N GLU A 159 -70.21 33.67 44.65
CA GLU A 159 -70.29 34.73 45.65
C GLU A 159 -71.37 35.72 45.20
N GLY A 160 -72.20 36.21 46.12
CA GLY A 160 -72.92 37.47 45.92
C GLY A 160 -74.29 37.61 46.57
N GLU A 161 -74.31 38.36 47.68
CA GLU A 161 -75.32 39.38 48.04
C GLU A 161 -76.69 38.95 48.64
N GLY A 162 -76.97 39.47 49.84
CA GLY A 162 -78.31 39.51 50.47
C GLY A 162 -78.32 39.19 51.95
#